data_AF-S3D5J2-F1
#
_entry.id   AF-S3D5J2-F1
#
_cell.length_a   1.000
_cell.length_b   1.000
_cell.length_c   1.000
_cell.angle_alpha   90.00
_cell.angle_beta   90.00
_cell.angle_gamma   90.00
#
_symmetry.space_group_name_H-M   'P 1'
#
loop_
_entity.id
_entity.type
_entity.pdbx_description
1 polymer ?
#
loop_
_entity_poly.entity_id
_entity_poly.type
_entity_poly.pdbx_seq_one_letter_code
_entity_poly.pdbx_strand_id
1 'polypeptide(L)'
;MSTTQPFTFPKYYSYPPFFTRQPTLTSYHAQLQKWSSLILSYCRHHRLFKLSIIDALDSNLFNNKTLGRRLREVNVREVLEYMRKEGRVEWVGKGTEGNEVWVWWRNPEEWATAVYEWVDETAQKNTVLTLYELTESEATLSQGMIDRCGGVQIADWG
;
A
#
# COMPACT_ATOMS: atom_id res chain seq x y z
N MET A 1 21.94 -15.29 -1.75
CA MET A 1 22.02 -13.92 -1.19
C MET A 1 20.96 -13.08 -1.90
N SER A 2 19.76 -13.01 -1.33
CA SER A 2 18.63 -12.32 -1.97
C SER A 2 18.86 -10.82 -1.88
N THR A 3 19.32 -10.21 -2.97
CA THR A 3 19.43 -8.75 -3.08
C THR A 3 18.02 -8.17 -3.09
N THR A 4 17.53 -7.71 -1.94
CA THR A 4 16.31 -6.89 -1.86
C THR A 4 16.54 -5.68 -2.76
N GLN A 5 15.94 -5.69 -3.95
CA GLN A 5 16.06 -4.60 -4.91
C GLN A 5 15.61 -3.30 -4.21
N PRO A 6 16.40 -2.22 -4.25
CA PRO A 6 16.01 -0.97 -3.63
C PRO A 6 14.75 -0.44 -4.32
N PHE A 7 13.80 0.07 -3.53
CA PHE A 7 12.60 0.69 -4.07
C PHE A 7 12.98 1.84 -5.00
N THR A 8 12.49 1.79 -6.24
CA THR A 8 12.78 2.84 -7.23
C THR A 8 11.78 3.97 -7.06
N PHE A 9 12.24 5.09 -6.49
CA PHE A 9 11.41 6.27 -6.33
C PHE A 9 11.07 6.91 -7.70
N PRO A 10 9.84 7.40 -7.89
CA PRO A 10 9.45 8.11 -9.09
C PRO A 10 10.21 9.42 -9.28
N LYS A 11 10.36 9.88 -10.53
CA LYS A 11 11.09 11.13 -10.86
C LYS A 11 10.60 12.36 -10.10
N TYR A 12 9.31 12.43 -9.78
CA TYR A 12 8.72 13.55 -9.02
C TYR A 12 9.13 13.58 -7.54
N TYR A 13 9.62 12.47 -6.98
CA TYR A 13 10.18 12.43 -5.63
C TYR A 13 11.50 13.19 -5.52
N SER A 14 12.23 13.37 -6.64
CA SER A 14 13.41 14.22 -6.73
C SER A 14 13.08 15.70 -6.96
N TYR A 15 11.79 16.09 -6.96
CA TYR A 15 11.35 17.46 -7.19
C TYR A 15 11.13 18.20 -5.86
N PRO A 16 11.94 19.22 -5.48
CA PRO A 16 11.84 19.86 -4.17
C PRO A 16 10.46 20.44 -3.82
N PRO A 17 9.71 21.07 -4.75
CA PRO A 17 8.35 21.54 -4.47
C PRO A 17 7.36 20.43 -4.10
N PHE A 18 7.65 19.17 -4.40
CA PHE A 18 6.78 18.03 -4.07
C PHE A 18 6.64 17.80 -2.55
N PHE A 19 7.62 18.20 -1.75
CA PHE A 19 7.57 18.13 -0.28
C PHE A 19 6.92 19.36 0.37
N THR A 20 6.55 20.35 -0.44
CA THR A 20 5.93 21.60 0.01
C THR A 20 4.49 21.63 -0.46
N ARG A 21 3.56 22.00 0.43
CA ARG A 21 2.15 22.16 0.09
C ARG A 21 1.98 23.21 -1.00
N GLN A 22 1.34 22.85 -2.10
CA GLN A 22 1.04 23.80 -3.17
C GLN A 22 -0.06 24.79 -2.73
N PRO A 23 0.06 26.09 -3.07
CA PRO A 23 -0.94 27.10 -2.70
C PRO A 23 -2.24 26.95 -3.51
N THR A 24 -2.14 26.47 -4.75
CA THR A 24 -3.29 26.27 -5.63
C THR A 24 -3.97 24.94 -5.36
N LEU A 25 -5.28 24.94 -5.13
CA LEU A 25 -6.05 23.73 -4.79
C LEU A 25 -5.97 22.63 -5.86
N THR A 26 -6.02 22.97 -7.15
CA THR A 26 -5.92 21.99 -8.25
C THR A 26 -4.55 21.30 -8.27
N SER A 27 -3.48 22.06 -8.08
CA SER A 27 -2.11 21.54 -8.00
C SER A 27 -1.89 20.75 -6.71
N TYR A 28 -2.53 21.18 -5.61
CA TYR A 28 -2.50 20.45 -4.34
C TYR A 28 -3.19 19.09 -4.47
N HIS A 29 -4.36 19.03 -5.11
CA HIS A 29 -5.04 17.76 -5.38
C HIS A 29 -4.17 16.82 -6.23
N ALA A 30 -3.56 17.32 -7.30
CA ALA A 30 -2.62 16.52 -8.10
C ALA A 30 -1.39 16.05 -7.30
N GLN A 31 -0.94 16.85 -6.33
CA GLN A 31 0.12 16.46 -5.40
C GLN A 31 -0.35 15.33 -4.46
N LEU A 32 -1.57 15.41 -3.91
CA LEU A 32 -2.15 14.37 -3.06
C LEU A 32 -2.28 13.02 -3.80
N GLN A 33 -2.74 13.05 -5.06
CA GLN A 33 -2.84 11.85 -5.90
C GLN A 33 -1.47 11.18 -6.14
N LYS A 34 -0.44 11.99 -6.39
CA LYS A 34 0.94 11.50 -6.53
C LYS A 34 1.46 10.89 -5.22
N TRP A 35 1.17 11.52 -4.08
CA TRP A 35 1.51 10.97 -2.78
C TRP A 35 0.79 9.65 -2.49
N SER A 36 -0.52 9.56 -2.76
CA SER A 36 -1.30 8.32 -2.64
C SER A 36 -0.65 7.18 -3.44
N SER A 37 -0.32 7.43 -4.71
CA SER A 37 0.35 6.45 -5.57
C SER A 37 1.73 6.04 -5.06
N LEU A 38 2.51 6.99 -4.53
CA LEU A 38 3.83 6.72 -3.95
C LEU A 38 3.74 5.86 -2.69
N ILE A 39 2.82 6.19 -1.78
CA ILE A 39 2.60 5.43 -0.53
C ILE A 39 2.24 3.97 -0.87
N LEU A 40 1.31 3.76 -1.79
CA LEU A 40 0.86 2.41 -2.16
C LEU A 40 1.98 1.59 -2.81
N SER A 41 2.75 2.20 -3.72
CA SER A 41 3.88 1.51 -4.36
C SER A 41 5.00 1.19 -3.36
N TYR A 42 5.29 2.09 -2.43
CA TYR A 42 6.25 1.85 -1.35
C TYR A 42 5.78 0.74 -0.41
N CYS A 43 4.54 0.82 0.07
CA CYS A 43 3.93 -0.21 0.91
C CYS A 43 3.95 -1.57 0.20
N ARG A 44 3.60 -1.61 -1.10
CA ARG A 44 3.67 -2.83 -1.94
C ARG A 44 5.06 -3.45 -1.99
N HIS A 45 6.07 -2.63 -2.24
CA HIS A 45 7.44 -3.12 -2.32
C HIS A 45 7.94 -3.70 -0.98
N HIS A 46 7.57 -3.05 0.13
CA HIS A 46 7.99 -3.44 1.47
C HIS A 46 7.06 -4.44 2.16
N ARG A 47 5.99 -4.89 1.48
CA ARG A 47 4.95 -5.76 2.05
C ARG A 47 4.31 -5.21 3.33
N LEU A 48 4.10 -3.90 3.38
CA LEU A 48 3.54 -3.20 4.54
C LEU A 48 2.05 -2.97 4.37
N PHE A 49 1.25 -3.59 5.23
CA PHE A 49 -0.19 -3.35 5.35
C PHE A 49 -0.54 -2.34 6.43
N LYS A 50 0.36 -2.16 7.40
CA LYS A 50 0.19 -1.23 8.52
C LYS A 50 1.28 -0.18 8.46
N LEU A 51 0.88 1.09 8.54
CA LEU A 51 1.78 2.23 8.51
C LEU A 51 1.57 3.08 9.76
N SER A 52 2.61 3.19 10.58
CA SER A 52 2.69 4.13 11.71
C SER A 52 3.21 5.47 11.20
N ILE A 53 2.50 6.56 11.48
CA ILE A 53 2.89 7.91 11.04
C ILE A 53 4.26 8.29 11.60
N ILE A 54 4.51 7.96 12.86
CA ILE A 54 5.74 8.32 13.57
C ILE A 54 6.93 7.65 12.88
N ASP A 55 6.83 6.34 12.64
CA ASP A 55 7.89 5.58 11.97
C ASP A 55 8.04 5.98 10.50
N ALA A 56 6.91 6.28 9.83
CA ALA A 56 6.92 6.68 8.43
C ALA A 56 7.58 8.06 8.22
N LEU A 57 7.50 8.98 9.18
CA LEU A 57 8.15 10.29 9.11
C LEU A 57 9.68 10.19 9.08
N ASP A 58 10.25 9.22 9.81
CA ASP A 58 11.69 8.97 9.82
C ASP A 58 12.13 8.06 8.66
N SER A 59 11.18 7.35 8.04
CA SER A 59 11.42 6.50 6.88
C SER A 59 11.73 7.29 5.60
N ASN A 60 12.32 6.60 4.62
CA ASN A 60 12.58 7.18 3.30
C ASN A 60 11.30 7.52 2.51
N LEU A 61 10.11 7.18 3.00
CA LEU A 61 8.85 7.52 2.34
C LEU A 61 8.58 9.03 2.40
N PHE A 62 8.67 9.62 3.59
CA PHE A 62 8.40 11.05 3.81
C PHE A 62 9.66 11.88 4.02
N ASN A 63 10.81 11.25 4.25
CA ASN A 63 12.10 11.90 4.40
C ASN A 63 13.04 11.56 3.24
N ASN A 64 13.23 12.51 2.33
CA ASN A 64 14.20 12.39 1.27
C ASN A 64 15.57 12.89 1.75
N LYS A 65 16.44 11.94 2.15
CA LYS A 65 17.82 12.21 2.57
C LYS A 65 18.70 12.80 1.48
N THR A 66 18.44 12.48 0.20
CA THR A 66 19.23 13.00 -0.93
C THR A 66 18.98 14.48 -1.19
N LEU A 67 17.76 14.95 -0.95
CA LEU A 67 17.39 16.36 -1.09
C LEU A 67 17.44 17.13 0.24
N GLY A 68 17.60 16.43 1.38
CA GLY A 68 17.47 17.03 2.71
C GLY A 68 16.09 17.66 2.91
N ARG A 69 15.02 16.98 2.44
CA ARG A 69 13.64 17.47 2.52
C ARG A 69 12.76 16.41 3.18
N ARG A 70 11.94 16.85 4.13
CA ARG A 70 10.95 16.01 4.81
C ARG A 70 9.55 16.62 4.70
N LEU A 71 8.54 15.77 4.54
CA LEU A 71 7.15 16.19 4.62
C LEU A 71 6.78 16.44 6.09
N ARG A 72 5.97 17.47 6.35
CA ARG A 72 5.45 17.73 7.70
C ARG A 72 4.35 16.74 8.04
N GLU A 73 4.27 16.34 9.30
CA GLU A 73 3.25 15.44 9.84
C GLU A 73 1.82 15.89 9.50
N VAL A 74 1.53 17.20 9.58
CA VAL A 74 0.21 17.76 9.22
C VAL A 74 -0.13 17.44 7.76
N ASN A 75 0.82 17.59 6.83
CA ASN A 75 0.60 17.29 5.42
C ASN A 75 0.47 15.77 5.18
N VAL A 76 1.20 14.94 5.93
CA VAL A 76 1.06 13.48 5.88
C VAL A 76 -0.36 13.08 6.29
N ARG A 77 -0.88 13.63 7.40
CA ARG A 77 -2.26 13.38 7.82
C ARG A 77 -3.28 13.80 6.77
N GLU A 78 -3.07 14.92 6.08
CA GLU A 78 -3.95 15.35 4.99
C GLU A 78 -3.93 14.38 3.80
N VAL A 79 -2.76 13.84 3.44
CA VAL A 79 -2.64 12.79 2.43
C VAL A 79 -3.37 11.51 2.85
N LEU A 80 -3.18 11.08 4.10
CA LEU A 80 -3.85 9.89 4.62
C LEU A 80 -5.37 10.07 4.68
N GLU A 81 -5.86 11.25 5.07
CA GLU A 81 -7.29 11.55 5.04
C GLU A 81 -7.85 11.57 3.62
N TYR A 82 -7.08 12.04 2.64
CA TYR A 82 -7.45 11.92 1.22
C TYR A 82 -7.55 10.46 0.80
N MET A 83 -6.56 9.63 1.14
CA MET A 83 -6.59 8.19 0.85
C MET A 83 -7.73 7.47 1.57
N ARG A 84 -8.13 7.94 2.76
CA ARG A 84 -9.25 7.38 3.53
C ARG A 84 -10.57 7.62 2.80
N LYS A 85 -10.75 8.81 2.21
CA LYS A 85 -11.92 9.12 1.37
C LYS A 85 -11.95 8.29 0.09
N GLU A 86 -10.79 7.91 -0.45
CA GLU A 86 -10.69 6.97 -1.57
C GLU A 86 -10.92 5.50 -1.16
N GLY A 87 -11.05 5.20 0.14
CA GLY A 87 -11.19 3.83 0.65
C GLY A 87 -9.89 3.01 0.63
N ARG A 88 -8.74 3.68 0.47
CA ARG A 88 -7.42 3.01 0.38
C ARG A 88 -6.72 2.87 1.70
N VAL A 89 -7.13 3.61 2.73
CA VAL A 89 -6.57 3.50 4.07
C VAL A 89 -7.66 3.57 5.14
N GLU A 90 -7.41 2.93 6.26
CA GLU A 90 -8.32 2.91 7.42
C GLU A 90 -7.54 3.11 8.71
N TRP A 91 -7.98 4.01 9.59
CA TRP A 91 -7.28 4.29 10.84
C TRP A 91 -7.39 3.10 11.81
N VAL A 92 -6.27 2.70 12.40
CA VAL A 92 -6.25 1.64 13.41
C VAL A 92 -6.64 2.27 14.76
N GLY A 93 -7.88 2.02 15.20
CA GLY A 93 -8.40 2.49 16.49
C GLY A 93 -9.73 3.23 16.40
N LYS A 94 -10.38 3.45 17.55
CA LYS A 94 -11.63 4.21 17.63
C LYS A 94 -11.35 5.71 17.50
N GLY A 95 -11.15 6.20 16.27
CA GLY A 95 -11.19 7.63 15.94
C GLY A 95 -10.06 8.15 15.07
N THR A 96 -10.11 9.45 14.78
CA THR A 96 -9.18 10.21 13.92
C THR A 96 -7.81 10.49 14.59
N GLU A 97 -7.60 10.02 15.82
CA GLU A 97 -6.38 10.22 16.61
C GLU A 97 -5.42 9.02 16.56
N GLY A 98 -5.71 8.02 15.72
CA GLY A 98 -4.79 6.90 15.50
C GLY A 98 -3.46 7.36 14.93
N ASN A 99 -2.35 6.89 15.50
CA ASN A 99 -1.01 7.07 14.91
C ASN A 99 -0.69 6.00 13.87
N GLU A 100 -1.59 5.04 13.67
CA GLU A 100 -1.42 3.89 12.79
C GLU A 100 -2.59 3.82 11.81
N VAL A 101 -2.29 3.46 10.57
CA VAL A 101 -3.28 3.31 9.50
C VAL A 101 -3.05 1.98 8.78
N TRP A 102 -4.12 1.26 8.47
CA TRP A 102 -4.14 0.18 7.49
C TRP A 102 -4.06 0.77 6.09
N VAL A 103 -3.23 0.17 5.24
CA VAL A 103 -3.02 0.57 3.84
C VAL A 103 -3.40 -0.59 2.94
N TRP A 104 -4.41 -0.36 2.12
CA TRP A 104 -4.93 -1.31 1.14
C TRP A 104 -4.29 -1.00 -0.22
N TRP A 105 -3.23 -1.73 -0.56
CA TRP A 105 -2.53 -1.62 -1.85
C TRP A 105 -3.34 -2.06 -3.08
N ARG A 106 -4.44 -2.76 -2.83
CA ARG A 106 -5.41 -3.24 -3.80
C ARG A 106 -6.77 -3.12 -3.16
N ASN A 107 -7.75 -2.77 -3.96
CA ASN A 107 -9.11 -2.65 -3.44
C ASN A 107 -9.62 -4.04 -3.04
N PRO A 108 -10.40 -4.17 -1.95
CA PRO A 108 -11.03 -5.43 -1.57
C PRO A 108 -11.84 -6.05 -2.71
N GLU A 109 -12.46 -5.22 -3.54
CA GLU A 109 -13.19 -5.65 -4.75
C GLU A 109 -12.26 -6.28 -5.80
N GLU A 110 -11.10 -5.69 -6.06
CA GLU A 110 -10.11 -6.27 -6.97
C GLU A 110 -9.54 -7.58 -6.43
N TRP A 111 -9.37 -7.69 -5.10
CA TRP A 111 -9.02 -8.95 -4.44
C TRP A 111 -10.13 -9.99 -4.59
N ALA A 112 -11.39 -9.61 -4.41
CA ALA A 112 -12.52 -10.50 -4.56
C ALA A 112 -12.63 -11.02 -5.99
N THR A 113 -12.43 -10.17 -7.00
CA THR A 113 -12.38 -10.59 -8.41
C THR A 113 -11.20 -11.52 -8.66
N ALA A 114 -10.00 -11.19 -8.18
CA ALA A 114 -8.84 -12.06 -8.37
C ALA A 114 -9.01 -13.44 -7.72
N VAL A 115 -9.62 -13.50 -6.54
CA VAL A 115 -9.96 -14.76 -5.87
C VAL A 115 -11.06 -15.50 -6.63
N TYR A 116 -12.10 -14.79 -7.08
CA TYR A 116 -13.20 -15.38 -7.82
C TYR A 116 -12.75 -15.97 -9.17
N GLU A 117 -11.96 -15.23 -9.94
CA GLU A 117 -11.34 -15.71 -11.19
C GLU A 117 -10.44 -16.91 -10.93
N TRP A 118 -9.63 -16.88 -9.87
CA TRP A 118 -8.80 -18.03 -9.50
C TRP A 118 -9.64 -19.27 -9.12
N VAL A 119 -10.71 -19.12 -8.35
CA VAL A 119 -11.64 -20.21 -7.98
C VAL A 119 -12.39 -20.74 -9.21
N ASP A 120 -12.74 -19.87 -10.15
CA ASP A 120 -13.38 -20.23 -11.42
C ASP A 120 -12.40 -21.02 -12.33
N GLU A 121 -11.14 -20.60 -12.40
CA GLU A 121 -10.06 -21.26 -13.15
C GLU A 121 -9.65 -22.62 -12.56
N THR A 122 -9.66 -22.77 -11.23
CA THR A 122 -9.26 -24.01 -10.54
C THR A 122 -10.38 -25.06 -10.42
N ALA A 123 -11.58 -24.77 -10.93
CA ALA A 123 -12.72 -25.68 -10.96
C ALA A 123 -13.09 -26.32 -9.61
N GLN A 124 -12.72 -25.70 -8.48
CA GLN A 124 -13.10 -26.13 -7.12
C GLN A 124 -14.47 -25.57 -6.69
N LYS A 125 -15.40 -25.38 -7.64
CA LYS A 125 -16.79 -25.00 -7.36
C LYS A 125 -17.56 -26.19 -6.78
N ASN A 126 -17.31 -26.52 -5.50
CA ASN A 126 -18.21 -27.24 -4.56
C ASN A 126 -17.50 -27.81 -3.33
N THR A 127 -16.25 -27.46 -3.05
CA THR A 127 -15.55 -27.94 -1.86
C THR A 127 -15.43 -26.82 -0.84
N VAL A 128 -15.96 -27.03 0.37
CA VAL A 128 -15.71 -26.15 1.52
C VAL A 128 -14.25 -26.35 1.89
N LEU A 129 -13.40 -25.39 1.57
CA LEU A 129 -12.01 -25.35 2.00
C LEU A 129 -11.86 -24.32 3.11
N THR A 130 -11.10 -24.70 4.13
CA THR A 130 -10.72 -23.78 5.20
C THR A 130 -9.56 -22.89 4.74
N LEU A 131 -9.43 -21.70 5.35
CA LEU A 131 -8.37 -20.73 5.01
C LEU A 131 -6.96 -21.36 5.04
N TYR A 132 -6.75 -22.34 5.91
CA TYR A 132 -5.48 -23.06 6.07
C TYR A 132 -5.14 -23.95 4.87
N GLU A 133 -6.11 -24.68 4.33
CA GLU A 133 -5.94 -25.58 3.18
C GLU A 133 -5.64 -24.80 1.89
N LEU A 134 -6.17 -23.57 1.77
CA LEU A 134 -5.89 -22.66 0.65
C LEU A 134 -4.47 -22.08 0.69
N THR A 135 -3.89 -21.93 1.89
CA THR A 135 -2.53 -21.40 2.06
C THR A 135 -1.42 -22.43 1.87
N GLU A 136 -1.70 -23.72 2.09
CA GLU A 136 -0.69 -24.79 2.00
C GLU A 136 -0.75 -25.64 0.72
N SER A 137 -1.86 -25.65 -0.02
CA SER A 137 -1.95 -26.46 -1.24
C SER A 137 -0.95 -25.96 -2.29
N GLU A 138 0.09 -26.74 -2.61
CA GLU A 138 1.18 -26.39 -3.55
C GLU A 138 0.69 -25.93 -4.96
N ALA A 139 -0.57 -26.14 -5.30
CA ALA A 139 -1.20 -25.65 -6.53
C ALA A 139 -1.56 -24.14 -6.52
N THR A 140 -1.75 -23.47 -5.36
CA THR A 140 -1.94 -22.00 -5.29
C THR A 140 -0.62 -21.22 -5.35
N LEU A 141 0.49 -21.89 -5.02
CA LEU A 141 1.85 -21.33 -5.05
C LEU A 141 2.46 -21.33 -6.45
N SER A 142 1.81 -21.93 -7.45
CA SER A 142 2.32 -22.04 -8.81
C SER A 142 2.27 -20.69 -9.53
N GLN A 143 3.19 -19.79 -9.17
CA GLN A 143 3.69 -18.64 -9.91
C GLN A 143 2.67 -17.54 -10.30
N GLY A 144 1.38 -17.83 -10.47
CA GLY A 144 0.37 -16.96 -11.04
C GLY A 144 -0.37 -16.12 -10.00
N MET A 145 -0.72 -16.65 -8.82
CA MET A 145 -1.42 -15.85 -7.80
C MET A 145 -0.45 -14.93 -7.03
N ILE A 146 0.76 -15.40 -6.74
CA ILE A 146 1.83 -14.60 -6.12
C ILE A 146 2.27 -13.47 -7.08
N ASP A 147 2.47 -13.74 -8.36
CA ASP A 147 2.85 -12.71 -9.33
C ASP A 147 1.69 -11.73 -9.60
N ARG A 148 0.45 -12.25 -9.73
CA ARG A 148 -0.75 -11.42 -9.85
C ARG A 148 -1.02 -10.57 -8.61
N CYS A 149 -0.72 -11.04 -7.39
CA CYS A 149 -0.85 -10.27 -6.15
C CYS A 149 0.39 -9.43 -5.79
N GLY A 150 1.40 -9.36 -6.66
CA GLY A 150 2.60 -8.56 -6.41
C GLY A 150 3.49 -9.11 -5.28
N GLY A 151 3.47 -10.42 -5.06
CA GLY A 151 4.31 -11.11 -4.09
C GLY A 151 3.66 -11.36 -2.72
N VAL A 152 2.38 -11.03 -2.55
CA VAL A 152 1.68 -11.03 -1.25
C VAL A 152 1.05 -12.39 -0.98
N GLN A 153 1.36 -12.99 0.16
CA GLN A 153 0.71 -14.22 0.61
C GLN A 153 -0.48 -13.89 1.52
N ILE A 154 -1.53 -14.71 1.48
CA ILE A 154 -2.70 -14.56 2.37
C ILE A 154 -2.29 -14.74 3.86
N ALA A 155 -1.15 -15.37 4.13
CA ALA A 155 -0.56 -15.45 5.48
C ALA A 155 -0.01 -14.13 6.02
N ASP A 156 0.21 -13.11 5.17
CA ASP A 156 0.73 -11.80 5.60
C ASP A 156 -0.34 -10.92 6.30
N TRP A 157 -1.57 -11.45 6.46
CA TRP A 157 -2.73 -10.79 7.07
C TRP A 157 -2.92 -11.13 8.56
N GLY A 158 -1.92 -11.77 9.19
CA GLY A 158 -1.94 -12.23 10.58
C GLY A 158 -1.79 -11.13 11.63
#